data_AF-A0A356CLZ1-F1
#
_entry.id   AF-A0A356CLZ1-F1
#
_cell.length_a   1.000
_cell.length_b   1.000
_cell.length_c   1.000
_cell.angle_alpha   90.00
_cell.angle_beta   90.00
_cell.angle_gamma   90.00
#
_symmetry.space_group_name_H-M   'P 1'
#
loop_
_entity.id
_entity.type
_entity.pdbx_description
1 polymer ?
#
loop_
_entity_poly.entity_id
_entity_poly.type
_entity_poly.pdbx_seq_one_letter_code
_entity_poly.pdbx_strand_id
1 'polypeptide(L)'
;LVAHNAILVNGKKVNIPSYRVQAGDVIALREKSKGQLRVQTALQLAAQRGVGEWLIVDNGKMEGTFMRTPDRSDLPAEINENLIVELYSK
;
A
#
# COMPACT_ATOMS: atom_id res chain seq x y z
N LEU A 1 8.54 -1.01 -8.27
CA LEU A 1 7.74 -2.26 -8.21
C LEU A 1 6.51 -2.17 -9.10
N VAL A 2 5.61 -1.20 -8.88
CA VAL A 2 4.38 -1.02 -9.66
C VAL A 2 4.64 -0.85 -11.17
N ALA A 3 5.34 0.21 -11.59
CA ALA A 3 5.66 0.47 -13.01
C ALA A 3 6.42 -0.67 -13.71
N HIS A 4 7.09 -1.53 -12.95
CA HIS A 4 7.86 -2.67 -13.48
C HIS A 4 7.01 -3.95 -13.57
N ASN A 5 5.68 -3.84 -13.55
CA ASN A 5 4.74 -4.96 -13.68
C ASN A 5 4.93 -6.08 -12.64
N ALA A 6 5.32 -5.71 -11.41
CA ALA A 6 5.54 -6.64 -10.31
C ALA A 6 4.32 -6.83 -9.39
N ILE A 7 3.28 -6.00 -9.56
CA ILE A 7 2.09 -5.97 -8.69
C ILE A 7 0.87 -6.52 -9.43
N LEU A 8 0.05 -7.25 -8.69
CA LEU A 8 -1.26 -7.75 -9.07
C LEU A 8 -2.30 -7.15 -8.14
N VAL A 9 -3.42 -6.68 -8.69
CA VAL A 9 -4.61 -6.29 -7.92
C VAL A 9 -5.75 -7.20 -8.36
N ASN A 10 -6.33 -7.95 -7.43
CA ASN A 10 -7.35 -8.97 -7.69
C ASN A 10 -6.94 -9.95 -8.80
N GLY A 11 -5.66 -10.38 -8.78
CA GLY A 11 -5.07 -11.28 -9.78
C GLY A 11 -4.72 -10.64 -11.13
N LYS A 12 -5.13 -9.39 -11.39
CA LYS A 12 -4.83 -8.67 -12.64
C LYS A 12 -3.56 -7.84 -12.48
N LYS A 13 -2.72 -7.78 -13.52
CA LYS A 13 -1.55 -6.90 -13.53
C LYS A 13 -1.97 -5.44 -13.53
N VAL A 14 -1.39 -4.68 -12.60
CA VAL A 14 -1.52 -3.22 -12.54
C VAL A 14 -0.13 -2.61 -12.48
N ASN A 15 0.14 -1.68 -13.39
CA ASN A 15 1.44 -1.01 -13.52
C ASN A 15 1.35 0.52 -13.45
N ILE A 16 0.17 1.06 -13.19
CA ILE A 16 -0.10 2.49 -13.06
C ILE A 16 0.08 2.89 -11.58
N PRO A 17 1.09 3.70 -11.22
CA PRO A 17 1.32 4.10 -9.82
C PRO A 17 0.19 4.94 -9.22
N SER A 18 -0.57 5.65 -10.05
CA SER A 18 -1.74 6.43 -9.64
C SER A 18 -3.04 5.62 -9.56
N TYR A 19 -2.97 4.29 -9.69
CA TYR A 19 -4.14 3.43 -9.55
C TYR A 19 -4.76 3.59 -8.16
N ARG A 20 -6.06 3.91 -8.11
CA ARG A 20 -6.82 4.03 -6.87
C ARG A 20 -7.33 2.66 -6.44
N VAL A 21 -6.81 2.18 -5.34
CA VAL A 21 -7.23 0.93 -4.68
C VAL A 21 -8.59 1.14 -4.00
N GLN A 22 -9.46 0.15 -4.08
CA GLN A 22 -10.77 0.13 -3.44
C GLN A 22 -10.80 -0.79 -2.23
N ALA A 23 -11.69 -0.49 -1.27
CA ALA A 23 -11.94 -1.37 -0.13
C ALA A 23 -12.32 -2.77 -0.60
N GLY A 24 -11.68 -3.79 -0.02
CA GLY A 24 -11.77 -5.19 -0.41
C GLY A 24 -10.73 -5.65 -1.45
N ASP A 25 -9.97 -4.75 -2.06
CA ASP A 25 -8.97 -5.15 -3.06
C ASP A 25 -7.83 -5.96 -2.43
N VAL A 26 -7.49 -7.08 -3.09
CA VAL A 26 -6.35 -7.91 -2.75
C VAL A 26 -5.18 -7.56 -3.66
N ILE A 27 -4.13 -7.02 -3.04
CA ILE A 27 -2.88 -6.64 -3.70
C ILE A 27 -1.86 -7.73 -3.44
N ALA A 28 -1.38 -8.38 -4.51
CA ALA A 28 -0.42 -9.46 -4.42
C ALA A 28 0.82 -9.17 -5.26
N LEU A 29 1.94 -9.77 -4.88
CA LEU A 29 3.14 -9.73 -5.68
C LEU A 29 3.11 -10.81 -6.77
N ARG A 30 3.54 -10.47 -7.98
CA ARG A 30 3.70 -11.45 -9.06
C ARG A 30 4.75 -12.49 -8.67
N GLU A 31 4.53 -13.76 -9.00
CA GLU A 31 5.43 -14.88 -8.62
C GLU A 31 6.91 -14.64 -8.95
N LYS A 32 7.22 -14.19 -10.18
CA LYS A 32 8.60 -13.88 -10.59
C LYS A 32 9.27 -12.78 -9.75
N SER A 33 8.47 -11.98 -9.04
CA SER A 33 8.95 -10.87 -8.22
C SER A 33 9.12 -11.26 -6.75
N LYS A 34 8.54 -12.39 -6.28
CA LYS A 34 8.61 -12.80 -4.86
C LYS A 34 10.02 -13.17 -4.42
N GLY A 35 10.85 -13.65 -5.35
CA GLY A 35 12.27 -13.94 -5.11
C GLY A 35 13.18 -12.70 -5.10
N GLN A 36 12.66 -11.48 -5.32
CA GLN A 36 13.50 -10.29 -5.34
C GLN A 36 13.95 -9.92 -3.92
N LEU A 37 15.26 -9.84 -3.70
CA LEU A 37 15.86 -9.50 -2.41
C LEU A 37 15.26 -8.22 -1.81
N ARG A 38 15.06 -7.17 -2.63
CA ARG A 38 14.44 -5.91 -2.20
C ARG A 38 13.05 -6.07 -1.57
N VAL A 39 12.26 -7.04 -2.02
CA VAL A 39 10.91 -7.28 -1.48
C VAL A 39 11.02 -8.02 -0.15
N GLN A 40 11.88 -9.02 -0.07
CA GLN A 40 12.10 -9.80 1.16
C GLN A 40 12.63 -8.92 2.29
N THR A 41 13.64 -8.08 2.00
CA THR A 41 14.17 -7.12 2.99
C THR A 41 13.10 -6.10 3.40
N ALA A 42 12.29 -5.61 2.47
CA ALA A 42 11.22 -4.67 2.79
C ALA A 42 10.14 -5.30 3.70
N LEU A 43 9.77 -6.57 3.50
CA LEU A 43 8.82 -7.28 4.37
C LEU A 43 9.36 -7.45 5.79
N GLN A 44 10.65 -7.75 5.94
CA GLN A 44 11.29 -7.84 7.26
C GLN A 44 11.28 -6.49 8.00
N LEU A 45 11.56 -5.39 7.29
CA LEU A 45 11.50 -4.04 7.86
C LEU A 45 10.05 -3.63 8.20
N ALA A 46 9.09 -3.98 7.36
CA ALA A 46 7.68 -3.67 7.60
C ALA A 46 7.14 -4.37 8.85
N ALA A 47 7.57 -5.60 9.11
CA ALA A 47 7.20 -6.34 10.32
C ALA A 47 7.64 -5.64 11.62
N GLN A 48 8.67 -4.79 11.58
CA GLN A 48 9.13 -4.01 12.75
C GLN A 48 8.33 -2.72 12.95
N ARG A 49 7.85 -2.08 11.86
CA ARG A 49 7.10 -0.83 11.92
C ARG A 49 5.61 -1.01 12.24
N GLY A 50 5.11 -2.23 12.09
CA GLY A 50 3.67 -2.48 12.12
C GLY A 50 2.98 -2.02 10.84
N VAL A 51 1.73 -2.46 10.68
CA VAL A 51 0.88 -2.14 9.53
C VAL A 51 -0.34 -1.38 10.07
N GLY A 52 -0.80 -0.36 9.34
CA GLY A 52 -2.01 0.38 9.72
C GLY A 52 -3.25 -0.51 9.72
N GLU A 53 -4.22 -0.22 10.58
CA GLU A 53 -5.41 -1.05 10.79
C GLU A 53 -6.29 -1.22 9.54
N TRP A 54 -6.15 -0.32 8.57
CA TRP A 54 -6.87 -0.35 7.30
C TRP A 54 -6.26 -1.32 6.27
N LEU A 55 -5.18 -2.03 6.64
CA LEU A 55 -4.49 -2.99 5.79
C LEU A 55 -4.29 -4.31 6.55
N ILE A 56 -4.55 -5.42 5.86
CA ILE A 56 -4.14 -6.76 6.32
C ILE A 56 -3.03 -7.23 5.40
N VAL A 57 -1.92 -7.73 5.96
CA VAL A 57 -0.78 -8.21 5.18
C VAL A 57 -0.44 -9.64 5.61
N ASP A 58 -0.42 -10.55 4.64
CA ASP A 58 0.10 -11.91 4.80
C ASP A 58 1.51 -11.97 4.20
N ASN A 59 2.50 -11.97 5.10
CA ASN A 59 3.92 -12.03 4.73
C ASN A 59 4.31 -13.37 4.09
N GLY A 60 3.60 -14.46 4.39
CA GLY A 60 3.90 -15.79 3.84
C GLY A 60 3.54 -15.87 2.37
N LYS A 61 2.37 -15.35 2.00
CA LYS A 61 1.91 -15.31 0.61
C LYS A 61 2.38 -14.07 -0.16
N MET A 62 2.90 -13.07 0.55
CA MET A 62 3.24 -11.74 -0.01
C MET A 62 2.02 -11.09 -0.67
N GLU A 63 0.89 -11.15 0.03
CA GLU A 63 -0.38 -10.53 -0.35
C GLU A 63 -0.88 -9.63 0.77
N GLY A 64 -1.63 -8.59 0.41
CA GLY A 64 -2.28 -7.72 1.37
C GLY A 64 -3.65 -7.29 0.88
N THR A 65 -4.58 -7.14 1.81
CA THR A 65 -5.95 -6.71 1.53
C THR A 65 -6.15 -5.30 2.04
N PHE A 66 -6.69 -4.43 1.18
CA PHE A 66 -7.08 -3.08 1.57
C PHE A 66 -8.47 -3.12 2.19
N MET A 67 -8.57 -3.01 3.52
CA MET A 67 -9.82 -3.25 4.24
C MET A 67 -10.78 -2.08 4.12
N ARG A 68 -10.29 -0.86 4.34
CA ARG A 68 -11.09 0.37 4.34
C ARG A 68 -10.23 1.57 3.97
N THR A 69 -10.88 2.67 3.62
CA THR A 69 -10.23 3.97 3.55
C THR A 69 -9.85 4.41 4.97
N PRO A 70 -8.60 4.85 5.21
CA PRO A 70 -8.19 5.33 6.53
C PRO A 70 -8.90 6.63 6.89
N ASP A 71 -9.24 6.77 8.17
CA ASP A 71 -9.78 7.98 8.75
C ASP A 71 -8.66 8.95 9.14
N ARG A 72 -9.00 10.20 9.47
CA ARG A 72 -7.96 11.19 9.84
C ARG A 72 -7.16 10.77 11.08
N SER A 73 -7.80 10.08 12.03
CA SER A 73 -7.17 9.55 13.25
C SER A 73 -6.11 8.48 12.98
N ASP A 74 -6.20 7.82 11.82
CA ASP A 74 -5.29 6.75 11.41
C ASP A 74 -3.96 7.30 10.85
N LEU A 75 -3.90 8.61 10.59
CA LEU A 75 -2.76 9.30 9.97
C LEU A 75 -1.97 10.12 11.00
N PRO A 76 -0.66 10.35 10.78
CA PRO A 76 0.16 11.17 11.68
C PRO A 76 -0.45 12.55 11.97
N ALA A 77 -0.47 12.94 13.25
CA ALA A 77 -1.00 14.24 13.68
C ALA A 77 -0.14 15.44 13.22
N GLU A 78 1.11 15.18 12.84
CA GLU A 78 2.07 16.20 12.38
C GLU A 78 1.67 16.86 11.04
N ILE A 79 0.82 16.19 10.25
CA ILE A 79 0.34 16.72 8.97
C ILE A 79 -0.86 17.64 9.25
N ASN A 80 -0.74 18.93 8.93
CA ASN A 80 -1.86 19.87 9.04
C ASN A 80 -2.47 20.16 7.66
N GLU A 81 -3.55 19.47 7.32
CA GLU A 81 -4.25 19.61 6.04
C GLU A 81 -4.90 20.99 5.82
N ASN A 82 -5.20 21.74 6.89
CA ASN A 82 -5.82 23.07 6.77
C ASN A 82 -4.92 24.04 6.00
N LEU A 83 -3.59 23.95 6.19
CA LEU A 83 -2.62 24.77 5.45
C LEU A 83 -2.67 24.53 3.94
N ILE A 84 -3.01 23.30 3.51
CA ILE A 84 -3.18 22.96 2.10
C ILE A 84 -4.49 23.54 1.57
N VAL A 85 -5.58 23.44 2.34
CA VAL A 85 -6.88 24.03 1.97
C VAL A 85 -6.76 25.54 1.80
N GLU A 86 -6.12 26.23 2.75
CA GLU A 86 -5.87 27.68 2.68
C GLU A 86 -5.07 28.09 1.43
N LEU A 87 -4.06 27.30 1.05
CA LEU A 87 -3.22 27.58 -0.11
C LEU A 87 -4.01 27.54 -1.43
N TYR A 88 -4.88 26.54 -1.61
CA TYR A 88 -5.66 26.36 -2.84
C TYR A 88 -7.01 27.10 -2.85
N SER A 89 -7.34 27.81 -1.76
CA SER A 89 -8.54 28.67 -1.67
C SER A 89 -8.27 30.14 -2.02
N LYS A 90 -7.04 30.47 -2.42
CA LYS A 90 -6.66 31.77 -3.00
C LYS A 90 -6.99 31.80 -4.49
#